data_AF-E8WID0-F1
#
_entry.id   AF-E8WID0-F1
#
_cell.length_a   1.000
_cell.length_b   1.000
_cell.length_c   1.000
_cell.angle_alpha   90.00
_cell.angle_beta   90.00
_cell.angle_gamma   90.00
#
_symmetry.space_group_name_H-M   'P 1'
#
loop_
_entity.id
_entity.type
_entity.pdbx_description
1 polymer ?
#
loop_
_entity_poly.entity_id
_entity_poly.type
_entity_poly.pdbx_seq_one_letter_code
_entity_poly.pdbx_strand_id
1 'polypeptide(L)'
;MSSDSGRRPASLWPMVLLTLSSLLLSFANYGTPFPFMGTFYQGGAAERFAFADSLISLYLLIGVLKRQQLTVWLLIGYNLLDVCNAWVNLSLIPAAEYARLAEAPVPEADLLSNTMIASIALMLMNIYIFRIRREFDNRSPYLF
;
A
#
# COMPACT_ATOMS: atom_id res chain seq x y z
N MET A 1 -29.27 24.99 -13.70
CA MET A 1 -27.91 24.67 -13.24
C MET A 1 -27.82 23.17 -13.10
N SER A 2 -26.88 22.55 -13.80
CA SER A 2 -26.84 21.14 -14.16
C SER A 2 -26.84 20.17 -12.97
N SER A 3 -27.64 19.12 -13.12
CA SER A 3 -27.62 17.88 -12.37
C SER A 3 -26.27 17.17 -12.51
N ASP A 4 -25.44 17.23 -11.48
CA ASP A 4 -24.27 16.34 -11.32
C ASP A 4 -24.39 15.57 -9.98
N SER A 5 -25.58 15.02 -9.77
CA SER A 5 -25.93 14.19 -8.63
C SER A 5 -25.34 12.79 -8.81
N GLY A 6 -24.13 12.56 -8.26
CA GLY A 6 -23.64 11.21 -7.96
C GLY A 6 -22.31 10.77 -8.59
N ARG A 7 -21.67 11.60 -9.42
CA ARG A 7 -20.34 11.26 -9.95
C ARG A 7 -19.26 11.51 -8.90
N ARG A 8 -18.48 10.48 -8.58
CA ARG A 8 -17.29 10.62 -7.73
C ARG A 8 -16.29 11.56 -8.42
N PRO A 9 -15.68 12.50 -7.68
CA PRO A 9 -14.69 13.40 -8.26
C PRO A 9 -13.53 12.59 -8.83
N ALA A 10 -13.11 12.95 -10.05
CA ALA A 10 -12.14 12.16 -10.81
C ALA A 10 -10.77 12.04 -10.11
N SER A 11 -10.47 12.98 -9.22
CA SER A 11 -9.32 13.02 -8.30
C SER A 11 -9.25 11.84 -7.32
N LEU A 12 -10.34 11.09 -7.10
CA LEU A 12 -10.31 9.90 -6.25
C LEU A 12 -9.89 8.63 -6.98
N TRP A 13 -9.91 8.61 -8.32
CA TRP A 13 -9.53 7.42 -9.10
C TRP A 13 -8.11 6.92 -8.81
N PRO A 14 -7.08 7.76 -8.67
CA PRO A 14 -5.75 7.30 -8.30
C PRO A 14 -5.73 6.56 -6.96
N MET A 15 -6.57 6.95 -5.99
CA MET A 15 -6.67 6.27 -4.69
C MET A 15 -7.38 4.93 -4.79
N VAL A 16 -8.44 4.87 -5.59
CA VAL A 16 -9.13 3.60 -5.86
C VAL A 16 -8.17 2.63 -6.55
N LEU A 17 -7.43 3.10 -7.56
CA LEU A 17 -6.47 2.27 -8.28
C LEU A 17 -5.33 1.80 -7.37
N LEU A 18 -4.77 2.70 -6.56
CA LEU A 18 -3.71 2.37 -5.61
C LEU A 18 -4.18 1.32 -4.60
N THR A 19 -5.28 1.58 -3.90
CA THR A 19 -5.80 0.64 -2.87
C THR A 19 -6.26 -0.69 -3.45
N LEU A 20 -6.84 -0.69 -4.65
CA LEU A 20 -7.17 -1.92 -5.37
C LEU A 20 -5.92 -2.69 -5.76
N SER A 21 -4.88 -2.00 -6.24
CA SER A 21 -3.62 -2.64 -6.64
C SER A 21 -2.92 -3.25 -5.44
N SER A 22 -2.88 -2.55 -4.29
CA SER A 22 -2.37 -3.08 -3.03
C SER A 22 -3.14 -4.32 -2.59
N LEU A 23 -4.48 -4.28 -2.65
CA LEU A 23 -5.32 -5.44 -2.31
C LEU A 23 -5.02 -6.65 -3.20
N LEU A 24 -4.93 -6.45 -4.52
CA LEU A 24 -4.63 -7.51 -5.48
C LEU A 24 -3.23 -8.07 -5.27
N LEU A 25 -2.25 -7.21 -5.00
CA LEU A 25 -0.87 -7.62 -4.71
C LEU A 25 -0.80 -8.43 -3.42
N SER A 26 -1.54 -8.02 -2.38
CA SER A 26 -1.63 -8.75 -1.11
C SER A 26 -2.19 -10.16 -1.31
N PHE A 27 -3.25 -10.30 -2.11
CA PHE A 27 -3.80 -11.60 -2.48
C PHE A 27 -2.84 -12.42 -3.35
N ALA A 28 -2.14 -11.80 -4.30
CA ALA A 28 -1.17 -12.48 -5.16
C ALA A 28 0.03 -13.02 -4.35
N ASN A 29 0.38 -12.36 -3.25
CA ASN A 29 1.43 -12.77 -2.33
C ASN A 29 0.94 -13.73 -1.24
N TYR A 30 -0.30 -14.22 -1.31
CA TYR A 30 -0.79 -15.20 -0.35
C TYR A 30 -0.05 -16.53 -0.53
N GLY A 31 0.61 -17.00 0.54
CA GLY A 31 1.42 -18.23 0.52
C GLY A 31 2.86 -18.02 0.02
N THR A 32 3.27 -16.80 -0.33
CA THR A 32 4.68 -16.47 -0.59
C THR A 32 5.36 -15.94 0.68
N PRO A 33 6.70 -16.00 0.78
CA PRO A 33 7.42 -15.41 1.91
C PRO A 33 7.14 -13.90 2.01
N PHE A 34 6.72 -13.46 3.21
CA PHE A 34 6.33 -12.07 3.43
C PHE A 34 7.49 -11.29 4.08
N PRO A 35 8.07 -10.28 3.39
CA PRO A 35 9.14 -9.47 3.95
C PRO A 35 8.60 -8.40 4.90
N PHE A 36 8.91 -8.53 6.18
CA PHE A 36 8.49 -7.55 7.18
C PHE A 36 9.59 -7.28 8.19
N MET A 37 9.93 -6.00 8.35
CA MET A 37 10.88 -5.49 9.34
C MET A 37 12.23 -6.23 9.34
N GLY A 38 12.78 -6.49 8.14
CA GLY A 38 14.09 -7.09 7.95
C GLY A 38 14.12 -8.61 8.03
N THR A 39 12.97 -9.29 7.97
CA THR A 39 12.91 -10.75 8.01
C THR A 39 11.86 -11.28 7.04
N PHE A 40 12.19 -12.37 6.34
CA PHE A 40 11.20 -13.14 5.59
C PHE A 40 10.44 -14.08 6.50
N TYR A 41 9.16 -13.81 6.69
CA TYR A 41 8.25 -14.74 7.34
C TYR A 41 7.82 -15.81 6.34
N GLN A 42 7.68 -17.06 6.80
CA GLN A 42 7.26 -18.20 5.97
C GLN A 42 6.11 -18.98 6.64
N GLY A 43 5.41 -19.79 5.84
CA GLY A 43 4.29 -20.62 6.29
C GLY A 43 3.18 -19.79 6.94
N GLY A 44 2.59 -20.32 8.02
CA GLY A 44 1.43 -19.69 8.67
C GLY A 44 1.66 -18.28 9.20
N ALA A 45 2.91 -17.85 9.46
CA ALA A 45 3.19 -16.47 9.84
C ALA A 45 3.06 -15.52 8.63
N ALA A 46 3.60 -15.91 7.47
CA ALA A 46 3.48 -15.15 6.23
C ALA A 46 2.02 -15.01 5.79
N GLU A 47 1.26 -16.10 5.86
CA GLU A 47 -0.17 -16.11 5.55
C GLU A 47 -0.97 -15.14 6.42
N ARG A 48 -0.66 -15.07 7.73
CA ARG A 48 -1.32 -14.12 8.64
C ARG A 48 -0.98 -12.67 8.30
N PHE A 49 0.26 -12.39 7.93
CA PHE A 49 0.66 -11.04 7.51
C PHE A 49 -0.01 -10.63 6.19
N ALA A 50 0.01 -11.51 5.18
CA ALA A 50 -0.68 -11.28 3.91
C ALA A 50 -2.19 -11.09 4.13
N PHE A 51 -2.81 -11.90 4.99
CA PHE A 51 -4.22 -11.76 5.34
C PHE A 51 -4.53 -10.43 6.03
N ALA A 52 -3.71 -10.03 7.02
CA ALA A 52 -3.87 -8.75 7.71
C ALA A 52 -3.71 -7.57 6.75
N ASP A 53 -2.71 -7.62 5.87
CA ASP A 53 -2.46 -6.61 4.84
C ASP A 53 -3.63 -6.53 3.82
N SER A 54 -4.18 -7.67 3.43
CA SER A 54 -5.37 -7.74 2.57
C SER A 54 -6.59 -7.09 3.25
N LEU A 55 -6.81 -7.36 4.54
CA LEU A 55 -7.90 -6.73 5.31
C LEU A 55 -7.73 -5.22 5.41
N ILE A 56 -6.51 -4.74 5.66
CA ILE A 56 -6.19 -3.31 5.72
C ILE A 56 -6.42 -2.68 4.34
N SER A 57 -5.92 -3.27 3.27
CA SER A 57 -6.11 -2.79 1.90
C SER A 57 -7.59 -2.74 1.51
N LEU A 58 -8.38 -3.74 1.90
CA LEU A 58 -9.82 -3.76 1.68
C LEU A 58 -10.52 -2.64 2.47
N TYR A 59 -10.16 -2.45 3.74
CA TYR A 59 -10.66 -1.35 4.57
C TYR A 59 -10.39 0.00 3.90
N LEU A 60 -9.16 0.23 3.45
CA LEU A 60 -8.74 1.46 2.78
C LEU A 60 -9.51 1.68 1.48
N LEU A 61 -9.67 0.64 0.66
CA LEU A 61 -10.46 0.71 -0.57
C LEU A 61 -11.89 1.13 -0.29
N ILE A 62 -12.60 0.45 0.63
CA ILE A 62 -13.99 0.81 0.96
C ILE A 62 -14.06 2.22 1.55
N GLY A 63 -13.10 2.60 2.39
CA GLY A 63 -13.01 3.94 2.95
C GLY A 63 -12.85 5.04 1.90
N VAL A 64 -12.06 4.79 0.85
CA VAL A 64 -11.94 5.68 -0.33
C VAL A 64 -13.27 5.75 -1.07
N LEU A 65 -13.89 4.60 -1.35
CA LEU A 65 -15.18 4.53 -2.05
C LEU A 65 -16.31 5.24 -1.30
N LYS A 66 -16.23 5.29 0.04
CA LYS A 66 -17.14 5.99 0.96
C LYS A 66 -16.69 7.41 1.32
N ARG A 67 -15.56 7.90 0.79
CA ARG A 67 -15.01 9.24 1.04
C ARG A 67 -14.82 9.56 2.53
N GLN A 68 -14.40 8.56 3.31
CA GLN A 68 -14.21 8.67 4.76
C GLN A 68 -12.97 9.49 5.14
N GLN A 69 -13.13 10.48 6.02
CA GLN A 69 -12.02 11.35 6.45
C GLN A 69 -10.89 10.59 7.15
N LEU A 70 -11.23 9.59 7.96
CA LEU A 70 -10.24 8.77 8.64
C LEU A 70 -9.34 8.02 7.64
N THR A 71 -9.90 7.61 6.49
CA THR A 71 -9.16 6.90 5.44
C THR A 71 -8.00 7.71 4.86
N VAL A 72 -8.11 9.04 4.82
CA VAL A 72 -7.00 9.91 4.39
C VAL A 72 -5.77 9.67 5.25
N TRP A 73 -5.94 9.68 6.57
CA TRP A 73 -4.84 9.52 7.52
C TRP A 73 -4.33 8.08 7.55
N LEU A 74 -5.23 7.11 7.41
CA LEU A 74 -4.85 5.70 7.31
C LEU A 74 -4.06 5.41 6.03
N LEU A 75 -4.43 5.99 4.89
CA LEU A 75 -3.66 5.87 3.63
C LEU A 75 -2.26 6.46 3.78
N ILE A 76 -2.16 7.66 4.37
CA ILE A 76 -0.86 8.31 4.59
C ILE A 76 0.02 7.45 5.52
N GLY A 77 -0.56 6.96 6.62
CA GLY A 77 0.13 6.09 7.56
C GLY A 77 0.55 4.76 6.95
N TYR A 78 -0.34 4.11 6.20
CA TYR A 78 -0.08 2.85 5.49
C TYR A 78 1.07 3.02 4.49
N ASN A 79 1.00 4.02 3.61
CA ASN A 79 2.07 4.31 2.66
C ASN A 79 3.41 4.62 3.36
N LEU A 80 3.39 5.31 4.50
CA LEU A 80 4.60 5.60 5.27
C LEU A 80 5.19 4.32 5.87
N LEU A 81 4.34 3.43 6.41
CA LEU A 81 4.76 2.13 6.91
C LEU A 81 5.36 1.27 5.80
N ASP A 82 4.79 1.26 4.60
CA ASP A 82 5.33 0.56 3.44
C ASP A 82 6.72 1.09 3.06
N VAL A 83 6.88 2.41 3.01
CA VAL A 83 8.19 3.04 2.76
C VAL A 83 9.19 2.61 3.82
N CYS A 84 8.85 2.76 5.11
CA CYS A 84 9.74 2.36 6.21
C CYS A 84 10.09 0.87 6.13
N ASN A 85 9.10 -0.01 5.90
CA ASN A 85 9.30 -1.44 5.78
C ASN A 85 10.23 -1.76 4.60
N ALA A 86 10.05 -1.13 3.44
CA ALA A 86 10.89 -1.33 2.27
C ALA A 86 12.36 -0.93 2.55
N TRP A 87 12.60 0.20 3.21
CA TRP A 87 13.96 0.63 3.59
C TRP A 87 14.60 -0.26 4.64
N VAL A 88 13.83 -0.68 5.66
CA VAL A 88 14.31 -1.62 6.69
C VAL A 88 14.67 -2.96 6.05
N ASN A 89 13.80 -3.47 5.16
CA ASN A 89 14.04 -4.70 4.42
C ASN A 89 15.28 -4.59 3.53
N LEU A 90 15.42 -3.51 2.75
CA LEU A 90 16.61 -3.28 1.92
C LEU A 90 17.90 -3.21 2.75
N SER A 91 17.84 -2.68 3.97
CA SER A 91 19.01 -2.51 4.84
C SER A 91 19.39 -3.78 5.60
N LEU A 92 18.42 -4.64 5.92
CA LEU A 92 18.63 -5.80 6.80
C LEU A 92 18.62 -7.13 6.05
N ILE A 93 17.94 -7.22 4.90
CA ILE A 93 17.84 -8.44 4.11
C ILE A 93 18.92 -8.42 3.02
N PRO A 94 19.84 -9.39 2.99
CA PRO A 94 20.85 -9.48 1.95
C PRO A 94 20.24 -9.71 0.56
N ALA A 95 20.84 -9.11 -0.48
CA ALA A 95 20.41 -9.34 -1.87
C ALA A 95 20.44 -10.82 -2.29
N ALA A 96 21.33 -11.62 -1.68
CA ALA A 96 21.37 -13.07 -1.87
C ALA A 96 20.06 -13.77 -1.45
N GLU A 97 19.36 -13.28 -0.43
CA GLU A 97 18.08 -13.85 -0.03
C GLU A 97 16.97 -13.51 -1.02
N TYR A 98 16.97 -12.28 -1.56
CA TYR A 98 16.07 -11.90 -2.65
C TYR A 98 16.33 -12.72 -3.92
N ALA A 99 17.60 -12.94 -4.28
CA ALA A 99 17.97 -13.76 -5.43
C ALA A 99 17.53 -15.22 -5.27
N ARG A 100 17.65 -15.76 -4.05
CA ARG A 100 17.17 -17.10 -3.72
C ARG A 100 15.65 -17.22 -3.88
N LEU A 101 14.89 -16.20 -3.49
CA LEU A 101 13.43 -16.20 -3.60
C LEU A 101 12.94 -15.95 -5.04
N ALA A 102 13.65 -15.11 -5.79
CA ALA A 102 13.34 -14.80 -7.18
C ALA A 102 13.79 -15.89 -8.17
N GLU A 103 14.52 -16.92 -7.68
CA GLU A 103 15.19 -17.94 -8.49
C GLU A 103 16.06 -17.35 -9.62
N ALA A 104 16.52 -16.11 -9.42
CA ALA A 104 17.21 -15.31 -10.42
C ALA A 104 18.22 -14.38 -9.75
N PRO A 105 19.33 -14.03 -10.43
CA PRO A 105 20.26 -13.05 -9.90
C PRO A 105 19.57 -11.69 -9.79
N VAL A 106 19.61 -11.11 -8.59
CA VAL A 106 19.07 -9.78 -8.32
C VAL A 106 20.22 -8.85 -7.94
N PRO A 107 20.62 -7.91 -8.83
CA PRO A 107 21.63 -6.92 -8.50
C PRO A 107 21.20 -6.00 -7.36
N GLU A 108 22.12 -5.70 -6.44
CA GLU A 108 21.87 -4.76 -5.34
C GLU A 108 21.44 -3.37 -5.82
N ALA A 109 22.03 -2.91 -6.94
CA ALA A 109 21.67 -1.64 -7.57
C ALA A 109 20.21 -1.60 -8.05
N ASP A 110 19.67 -2.74 -8.49
CA ASP A 110 18.27 -2.86 -8.95
C ASP A 110 17.32 -2.85 -7.75
N LEU A 111 17.67 -3.53 -6.65
CA LEU A 111 16.90 -3.47 -5.40
C LEU A 111 16.84 -2.05 -4.84
N LEU A 112 17.97 -1.36 -4.82
CA LEU A 112 18.07 0.01 -4.32
C LEU A 112 17.28 0.98 -5.20
N SER A 113 17.45 0.91 -6.53
CA SER A 113 16.74 1.79 -7.46
C SER A 113 15.23 1.55 -7.43
N ASN A 114 14.77 0.30 -7.43
CA ASN A 114 13.35 -0.03 -7.31
C ASN A 114 12.75 0.47 -5.98
N THR A 115 13.45 0.24 -4.86
CA THR A 115 13.01 0.71 -3.54
C THR A 115 12.95 2.24 -3.48
N MET A 116 13.94 2.92 -4.07
CA MET A 116 13.99 4.38 -4.13
C MET A 116 12.84 4.95 -4.98
N ILE A 117 12.61 4.40 -6.17
CA ILE A 117 11.53 4.82 -7.07
C ILE A 117 10.16 4.60 -6.41
N ALA A 118 9.92 3.42 -5.85
CA ALA A 118 8.69 3.10 -5.15
C ALA A 118 8.46 4.04 -3.95
N SER A 119 9.52 4.32 -3.18
CA SER A 119 9.45 5.25 -2.05
C SER A 119 9.08 6.66 -2.48
N ILE A 120 9.70 7.18 -3.54
CA ILE A 120 9.38 8.50 -4.08
C ILE A 120 7.93 8.54 -4.57
N ALA A 121 7.47 7.51 -5.29
CA ALA A 121 6.10 7.43 -5.78
C ALA A 121 5.07 7.44 -4.63
N LEU A 122 5.29 6.67 -3.56
CA LEU A 122 4.44 6.65 -2.38
C LEU A 122 4.46 8.00 -1.63
N MET A 123 5.61 8.65 -1.53
CA MET A 123 5.73 9.98 -0.91
C MET A 123 4.99 11.05 -1.73
N LEU A 124 5.09 11.03 -3.05
CA LEU A 124 4.31 11.89 -3.94
C LEU A 124 2.81 11.63 -3.80
N MET A 125 2.42 10.35 -3.66
CA MET A 125 1.01 10.01 -3.39
C MET A 125 0.54 10.54 -2.05
N ASN A 126 1.34 10.49 -0.99
CA ASN A 126 0.99 11.08 0.30
C ASN A 126 0.76 12.59 0.20
N ILE A 127 1.61 13.30 -0.54
CA ILE A 127 1.41 14.73 -0.82
C ILE A 127 0.10 14.94 -1.58
N TYR A 128 -0.17 14.13 -2.60
CA TYR A 128 -1.41 14.22 -3.38
C TYR A 128 -2.65 13.95 -2.51
N ILE A 129 -2.66 12.88 -1.72
CA ILE A 129 -3.71 12.53 -0.73
C ILE A 129 -3.96 13.72 0.20
N PHE A 130 -2.90 14.30 0.75
CA PHE A 130 -3.02 15.43 1.66
C PHE A 130 -3.65 16.65 0.97
N ARG A 131 -3.37 16.90 -0.31
CA ARG A 131 -3.98 18.00 -1.07
C ARG A 131 -5.47 17.76 -1.33
N ILE A 132 -5.85 16.55 -1.74
CA ILE A 132 -7.25 16.20 -2.05
C ILE A 132 -8.08 15.82 -0.81
N ARG A 133 -7.50 15.82 0.40
CA ARG A 133 -8.17 15.40 1.65
C ARG A 133 -9.55 16.03 1.88
N ARG A 134 -9.80 17.23 1.37
CA ARG A 134 -11.08 17.94 1.49
C ARG A 134 -12.21 17.26 0.72
N GLU A 135 -11.88 16.43 -0.25
CA GLU A 135 -12.84 15.61 -1.00
C GLU A 135 -13.33 14.41 -0.20
N PHE A 136 -12.71 14.09 0.93
CA PHE A 136 -13.23 13.13 1.89
C PHE A 136 -14.14 13.90 2.86
N ASP A 137 -15.45 13.88 2.60
CA ASP A 137 -16.46 14.65 3.33
C ASP A 137 -17.23 13.82 4.36
N ASN A 138 -17.11 12.50 4.31
CA ASN A 138 -17.77 11.60 5.25
C ASN A 138 -16.99 11.56 6.57
N ARG A 139 -17.59 12.13 7.63
CA ARG A 139 -17.02 12.21 8.98
C ARG A 139 -17.28 10.96 9.83
N SER A 140 -18.06 9.99 9.34
CA SER A 140 -18.30 8.76 10.09
C SER A 140 -16.98 7.99 10.25
N PRO A 141 -16.53 7.72 11.49
CA PRO A 141 -15.35 6.89 11.72
C PRO A 141 -15.63 5.41 11.46
N TYR A 142 -16.90 5.01 11.39
CA TYR A 142 -17.31 3.64 11.18
C TYR A 142 -17.58 3.37 9.70
N LEU A 143 -17.05 2.24 9.21
CA LEU A 143 -17.36 1.69 7.89
C LEU A 143 -18.79 1.18 7.78
N PHE A 144 -19.46 0.92 8.90
CA PHE A 144 -20.83 0.44 9.00
C PHE A 144 -21.64 1.35 9.91
#